data_AF-A0A958ACP5-F1
#
_entry.id   AF-A0A958ACP5-F1
#
_cell.length_a   1.000
_cell.length_b   1.000
_cell.length_c   1.000
_cell.angle_alpha   90.00
_cell.angle_beta   90.00
_cell.angle_gamma   90.00
#
_symmetry.space_group_name_H-M   'P 1'
#
loop_
_entity.id
_entity.type
_entity.pdbx_description
1 polymer ?
#
loop_
_entity_poly.entity_id
_entity_poly.type
_entity_poly.pdbx_seq_one_letter_code
_entity_poly.pdbx_strand_id
1 'polypeptide(L)'
;MDKKMLKEILAAHADQLLKGKATGEDYLDLLPESDEELGPLLDVAERVQSTIKPISPANKEELKRELLTTAHIRKVEGYVPPNPARDLFYVLVTLAFIASLGVVLAALRQREHTL
;
A
#
# COMPACT_ATOMS: atom_id res chain seq x y z
N MET A 1 -1.91 1.45 20.44
CA MET A 1 -0.70 1.60 19.61
C MET A 1 -0.92 2.60 18.45
N ASP A 2 0.11 3.20 17.84
CA ASP A 2 -0.03 4.02 16.61
C ASP A 2 -0.38 3.11 15.41
N LYS A 3 -1.38 3.50 14.61
CA LYS A 3 -1.84 2.76 13.42
C LYS A 3 -0.71 2.54 12.41
N LYS A 4 0.24 3.48 12.34
CA LYS A 4 1.41 3.34 11.46
C LYS A 4 2.32 2.20 11.92
N MET A 5 2.58 2.12 13.21
CA MET A 5 3.41 1.07 13.82
C MET A 5 2.75 -0.31 13.70
N LEU A 6 1.42 -0.40 13.90
CA LEU A 6 0.65 -1.63 13.70
C LEU A 6 0.79 -2.16 12.27
N LYS A 7 0.69 -1.26 11.28
CA LYS A 7 0.84 -1.61 9.87
C LYS A 7 2.26 -2.11 9.55
N GLU A 8 3.28 -1.50 10.13
CA GLU A 8 4.67 -1.91 9.93
C GLU A 8 4.94 -3.29 10.54
N ILE A 9 4.39 -3.58 11.72
CA ILE A 9 4.50 -4.90 12.37
C ILE A 9 3.79 -5.98 11.54
N LEU A 10 2.56 -5.73 11.08
CA LEU A 10 1.81 -6.66 10.22
C LEU A 10 2.52 -6.90 8.88
N ALA A 11 3.11 -5.88 8.29
CA ALA A 11 3.87 -6.02 7.04
C ALA A 11 5.13 -6.88 7.24
N ALA A 12 5.88 -6.63 8.32
CA ALA A 12 7.03 -7.44 8.67
C ALA A 12 6.66 -8.90 8.96
N HIS A 13 5.54 -9.15 9.65
CA HIS A 13 5.04 -10.49 9.93
C HIS A 13 4.64 -11.23 8.65
N ALA A 14 3.91 -10.58 7.73
CA ALA A 14 3.54 -11.16 6.44
C ALA A 14 4.78 -11.55 5.61
N ASP A 15 5.83 -10.71 5.61
CA ASP A 15 7.09 -11.00 4.92
C ASP A 15 7.84 -12.20 5.52
N GLN A 16 7.74 -12.41 6.83
CA GLN A 16 8.35 -13.56 7.51
C GLN A 16 7.54 -14.84 7.34
N LEU A 17 6.20 -14.75 7.33
CA LEU A 17 5.30 -15.85 6.99
C LEU A 17 5.60 -16.37 5.58
N LEU A 18 5.79 -15.50 4.60
CA LEU A 18 6.17 -15.92 3.24
C LEU A 18 7.52 -16.65 3.17
N LYS A 19 8.42 -16.39 4.12
CA LYS A 19 9.73 -17.03 4.23
C LYS A 19 9.70 -18.32 5.07
N GLY A 20 8.55 -18.67 5.66
CA GLY A 20 8.37 -19.84 6.52
C GLY A 20 9.17 -19.76 7.82
N LYS A 21 9.46 -18.55 8.31
CA LYS A 21 10.41 -18.32 9.41
C LYS A 21 9.82 -17.89 10.74
N ALA A 22 8.54 -17.52 10.80
CA ALA A 22 7.95 -17.03 12.05
C ALA A 22 6.49 -17.43 12.18
N THR A 23 6.11 -17.70 13.43
CA THR A 23 4.73 -17.85 13.88
C THR A 23 4.29 -16.59 14.63
N GLY A 24 2.99 -16.30 14.68
CA GLY A 24 2.41 -15.12 15.31
C GLY A 24 2.73 -15.04 16.80
N GLU A 25 2.92 -16.20 17.45
CA GLU A 25 3.33 -16.30 18.86
C GLU A 25 4.72 -15.69 19.10
N ASP A 26 5.68 -15.90 18.20
CA ASP A 26 7.04 -15.33 18.31
C ASP A 26 7.02 -13.79 18.32
N TYR A 27 6.01 -13.19 17.68
CA TYR A 27 5.85 -11.74 17.58
C TYR A 27 5.10 -11.14 18.77
N LEU A 28 4.17 -11.89 19.36
CA LEU A 28 3.44 -11.48 20.56
C LEU A 28 4.36 -11.48 21.80
N ASP A 29 5.30 -12.43 21.88
CA ASP A 29 6.28 -12.50 22.97
C ASP A 29 7.31 -11.35 22.95
N LEU A 30 7.59 -10.78 21.78
CA LEU A 30 8.51 -9.65 21.61
C LEU A 30 7.88 -8.28 21.89
N LEU A 31 6.56 -8.21 22.01
CA LEU A 31 5.79 -6.98 22.23
C LEU A 31 5.04 -7.07 23.57
N PRO A 32 5.63 -6.60 24.69
CA PRO A 32 5.03 -6.70 26.02
C PRO A 32 3.74 -5.87 26.20
N GLU A 33 3.36 -5.06 25.20
CA GLU A 33 2.09 -4.34 25.09
C GLU A 33 1.29 -4.85 23.89
N SER A 34 1.08 -6.16 23.79
CA SER A 34 0.25 -6.75 22.73
C SER A 34 -1.20 -6.29 22.91
N ASP A 35 -1.54 -5.17 22.26
CA ASP A 35 -2.90 -4.64 22.12
C ASP A 35 -3.86 -5.77 21.71
N GLU A 36 -5.06 -5.80 22.28
CA GLU A 36 -6.12 -6.79 22.00
C GLU A 36 -6.44 -6.93 20.49
N GLU A 37 -6.07 -5.93 19.68
CA GLU A 37 -6.26 -5.89 18.23
C GLU A 37 -5.19 -6.64 17.43
N LEU A 38 -3.97 -6.82 17.95
CA LEU A 38 -2.84 -7.38 17.18
C LEU A 38 -2.95 -8.89 17.00
N GLY A 39 -3.27 -9.62 18.08
CA GLY A 39 -3.41 -11.08 18.06
C GLY A 39 -4.39 -11.60 17.00
N PRO A 40 -5.63 -11.09 16.93
CA PRO A 40 -6.60 -11.49 15.91
C PRO A 40 -6.13 -11.23 14.47
N LEU A 41 -5.36 -10.15 14.23
CA LEU A 41 -4.85 -9.82 12.90
C LEU A 41 -3.72 -10.74 12.46
N LEU A 42 -2.88 -11.19 13.39
CA LEU A 42 -1.84 -12.19 13.13
C LEU A 42 -2.47 -13.56 12.82
N ASP A 43 -3.46 -14.00 13.60
CA ASP A 43 -4.19 -15.25 13.35
C ASP A 43 -4.84 -15.27 11.95
N VAL A 44 -5.46 -14.15 11.54
CA VAL A 44 -6.02 -14.02 10.18
C VAL A 44 -4.93 -14.15 9.11
N ALA A 45 -3.75 -13.54 9.32
CA ALA A 45 -2.65 -13.62 8.36
C ALA A 45 -2.12 -15.06 8.20
N GLU A 46 -1.97 -15.78 9.31
CA GLU A 46 -1.58 -17.20 9.31
C GLU A 46 -2.62 -18.08 8.63
N ARG A 47 -3.89 -17.87 8.95
CA ARG A 47 -4.99 -18.66 8.39
C ARG A 47 -5.18 -18.42 6.90
N VAL A 48 -4.92 -17.21 6.43
CA VAL A 48 -4.85 -16.89 5.00
C VAL A 48 -3.67 -17.62 4.36
N GLN A 49 -2.48 -17.58 4.96
CA GLN A 49 -1.30 -18.28 4.46
C GLN A 49 -1.52 -19.80 4.40
N SER A 50 -2.13 -20.42 5.42
CA SER A 50 -2.42 -21.86 5.45
C SER A 50 -3.45 -22.28 4.40
N THR A 51 -4.33 -21.36 3.99
CA THR A 51 -5.39 -21.62 3.00
C THR A 51 -4.88 -21.40 1.58
N ILE A 52 -3.90 -20.52 1.38
CA ILE A 52 -3.33 -20.25 0.06
C ILE A 52 -2.39 -21.40 -0.33
N LYS A 53 -2.87 -22.27 -1.22
CA LYS A 53 -2.03 -23.28 -1.85
C LYS A 53 -1.03 -22.59 -2.78
N PRO A 54 0.29 -22.80 -2.62
CA PRO A 54 1.28 -22.27 -3.54
C PRO A 54 0.99 -22.82 -4.94
N ILE A 55 0.62 -21.94 -5.86
CA ILE A 55 0.45 -22.31 -7.26
C ILE A 55 1.87 -22.36 -7.83
N SER A 56 2.46 -23.56 -7.89
CA SER A 56 3.65 -23.74 -8.71
C SER A 56 3.21 -23.55 -10.17
N PRO A 57 3.79 -22.60 -10.92
CA PRO A 57 3.50 -22.51 -12.33
C PRO A 57 3.85 -23.86 -12.98
N ALA A 58 2.94 -24.39 -13.80
CA ALA A 58 3.10 -25.67 -14.46
C ALA A 58 4.38 -25.72 -15.31
N ASN A 59 4.84 -24.57 -15.80
CA ASN A 59 6.06 -24.41 -16.56
C ASN A 59 6.76 -23.07 -16.24
N LYS A 60 7.78 -23.11 -15.38
CA LYS A 60 8.54 -21.91 -14.97
C LYS A 60 9.23 -21.22 -16.13
N GLU A 61 9.68 -21.97 -17.13
CA GLU A 61 10.39 -21.42 -18.30
C GLU A 61 9.45 -20.65 -19.22
N GLU A 62 8.22 -21.14 -19.39
CA GLU A 62 7.19 -20.48 -20.18
C GLU A 62 6.74 -19.16 -19.53
N LEU A 63 6.49 -19.18 -18.21
CA LEU A 63 6.16 -17.97 -17.46
C LEU A 63 7.29 -16.93 -17.54
N LYS A 64 8.55 -17.37 -17.41
CA LYS A 64 9.72 -16.49 -17.53
C LYS A 64 9.79 -15.86 -18.93
N ARG A 65 9.55 -16.66 -19.97
CA ARG A 65 9.55 -16.18 -21.36
C ARG A 65 8.43 -15.18 -21.60
N GLU A 66 7.25 -15.45 -21.07
CA GLU A 66 6.09 -14.56 -21.18
C GLU A 66 6.36 -13.22 -20.48
N LEU A 67 6.84 -13.24 -19.24
CA LEU A 67 7.18 -12.03 -18.48
C LEU A 67 8.25 -11.17 -19.17
N LEU A 68 9.29 -11.80 -19.73
CA LEU A 68 10.34 -11.09 -20.48
C LEU A 68 9.78 -10.47 -21.76
N THR A 69 8.89 -11.19 -22.44
CA THR A 69 8.26 -10.71 -23.68
C THR A 69 7.34 -9.53 -23.37
N THR A 70 6.49 -9.63 -22.35
CA THR A 70 5.61 -8.53 -21.91
C THR A 70 6.41 -7.31 -21.44
N ALA A 71 7.50 -7.51 -20.69
CA ALA A 71 8.37 -6.41 -20.28
C ALA A 71 9.03 -5.72 -21.48
N HIS A 72 9.45 -6.49 -22.49
CA HIS A 72 10.02 -5.95 -23.71
C HIS A 72 8.97 -5.16 -24.52
N ILE A 73 7.77 -5.70 -24.70
CA ILE A 73 6.64 -5.04 -25.37
C ILE A 73 6.31 -3.72 -24.68
N ARG A 74 6.15 -3.71 -23.34
CA ARG A 74 5.88 -2.49 -22.57
C ARG A 74 6.98 -1.43 -22.73
N LYS A 75 8.24 -1.85 -22.84
CA LYS A 75 9.37 -0.93 -23.06
C LYS A 75 9.34 -0.32 -24.47
N VAL A 76 8.96 -1.11 -25.49
CA VAL A 76 8.83 -0.65 -26.88
C VAL A 76 7.62 0.26 -27.07
N GLU A 77 6.50 -0.03 -26.38
CA GLU A 77 5.28 0.78 -26.38
C GLU A 77 5.40 2.08 -25.56
N GLY A 78 6.57 2.33 -24.96
CA GLY A 78 6.82 3.56 -24.19
C GLY A 78 6.02 3.64 -22.89
N TYR A 79 5.65 2.49 -22.30
CA TYR A 79 4.97 2.45 -21.01
C TYR A 79 5.84 3.11 -19.94
N VAL A 80 5.39 4.28 -19.46
CA VAL A 80 5.97 4.93 -18.29
C VAL A 80 5.25 4.39 -17.07
N PRO A 81 5.95 3.68 -16.16
CA PRO A 81 5.30 3.16 -14.95
C PRO A 81 4.70 4.33 -14.14
N PRO A 82 3.51 4.15 -13.55
CA PRO A 82 2.91 5.16 -12.69
C PRO A 82 3.87 5.45 -11.53
N ASN A 83 4.19 6.72 -11.32
CA ASN A 83 5.07 7.16 -10.26
C ASN A 83 4.22 7.78 -9.15
N PRO A 84 3.91 7.05 -8.07
CA PRO A 84 2.95 7.48 -7.07
C PRO A 84 3.36 8.78 -6.37
N ALA A 85 4.66 9.05 -6.22
CA ALA A 85 5.14 10.29 -5.61
C ALA A 85 4.88 11.50 -6.51
N ARG A 86 5.09 11.36 -7.82
CA ARG A 86 4.83 12.41 -8.81
C ARG A 86 3.34 12.66 -8.97
N ASP A 87 2.54 11.60 -9.02
CA ASP A 87 1.10 11.71 -9.19
C ASP A 87 0.45 12.34 -7.94
N LEU A 88 0.91 11.97 -6.73
CA LEU A 88 0.48 12.62 -5.50
C LEU A 88 0.82 14.12 -5.47
N PHE A 89 2.00 14.50 -5.95
CA PHE A 89 2.39 15.90 -6.05
C PHE A 89 1.41 16.70 -6.94
N TYR A 90 1.06 16.17 -8.12
CA TYR A 90 0.09 16.83 -9.00
C TYR A 90 -1.30 16.93 -8.37
N VAL A 91 -1.74 15.90 -7.64
CA VAL A 91 -3.00 15.95 -6.90
C VAL A 91 -2.98 17.03 -5.82
N LEU A 92 -1.88 17.16 -5.07
CA LEU A 92 -1.75 18.19 -4.04
C LEU A 92 -1.73 19.61 -4.63
N VAL A 93 -1.00 19.81 -5.72
CA VAL A 93 -0.93 21.11 -6.40
C VAL A 93 -2.30 21.53 -6.95
N THR A 94 -3.03 20.59 -7.57
CA THR A 94 -4.37 20.89 -8.11
C THR A 94 -5.38 21.18 -7.00
N LEU A 95 -5.36 20.42 -5.91
CA LEU A 95 -6.18 20.70 -4.71
C LEU A 95 -5.88 22.07 -4.10
N ALA A 96 -4.59 22.42 -3.93
CA ALA A 96 -4.18 23.70 -3.38
C ALA A 96 -4.63 24.88 -4.27
N PHE A 97 -4.53 24.72 -5.60
CA PHE A 97 -4.98 25.74 -6.55
C PHE A 97 -6.49 25.99 -6.46
N ILE A 98 -7.29 24.92 -6.40
CA ILE A 98 -8.76 25.03 -6.28
C ILE A 98 -9.15 25.65 -4.93
N ALA A 99 -8.49 25.24 -3.84
CA ALA A 99 -8.73 25.81 -2.52
C ALA A 99 -8.41 27.31 -2.48
N SER A 100 -7.31 27.73 -3.09
CA SER A 100 -6.90 29.14 -3.20
C SER A 100 -7.95 29.97 -3.96
N LEU A 101 -8.44 29.47 -5.09
CA LEU A 101 -9.53 30.12 -5.84
C LEU A 101 -10.82 30.25 -5.01
N GLY A 102 -11.17 29.22 -4.24
CA GLY A 102 -12.33 29.24 -3.36
C GLY A 102 -12.24 30.33 -2.28
N VAL A 103 -11.06 30.50 -1.67
CA VAL A 103 -10.82 31.54 -0.65
C VAL A 103 -10.95 32.93 -1.27
N VAL A 104 -10.37 33.16 -2.45
CA VAL A 104 -10.45 34.47 -3.14
C VAL A 104 -11.89 34.79 -3.52
N LEU A 105 -12.64 33.84 -4.06
CA LEU A 105 -14.06 34.03 -4.40
C LEU A 105 -14.93 34.30 -3.17
N ALA A 106 -14.69 33.59 -2.07
CA ALA A 106 -15.39 33.84 -0.81
C ALA A 106 -15.09 35.25 -0.26
N ALA A 107 -13.83 35.70 -0.33
CA ALA A 107 -13.43 37.03 0.10
C ALA A 107 -14.06 38.15 -0.75
N LEU A 108 -14.12 37.96 -2.08
CA LEU A 108 -14.80 38.90 -2.98
C LEU A 108 -16.29 38.99 -2.68
N ARG A 109 -16.96 37.85 -2.48
CA ARG A 109 -18.39 37.81 -2.14
C ARG A 109 -18.69 38.45 -0.79
N GLN A 110 -17.83 38.28 0.20
CA GLN A 110 -18.01 38.88 1.51
C GLN A 110 -17.92 40.42 1.46
N ARG A 111 -17.05 40.95 0.58
CA ARG A 111 -16.89 42.39 0.37
C ARG A 111 -18.13 43.04 -0.26
N GLU A 112 -18.82 42.34 -1.15
CA GLU A 112 -20.08 42.81 -1.78
C GLU A 112 -21.25 42.91 -0.78
N HIS A 113 -21.28 42.07 0.26
CA HIS A 113 -22.36 42.10 1.27
C HIS A 113 -22.13 43.12 2.41
N THR A 114 -20.94 43.71 2.51
CA THR A 114 -20.57 44.69 3.55
C THR A 114 -20.65 46.16 3.08
N LEU A 115 -21.07 46.41 1.85
CA LEU A 115 -21.33 47.74 1.27
C LEU A 115 -22.84 47.92 1.06
#